data_AF-C5DJJ6-F1
#
_entry.id   AF-C5DJJ6-F1
#
_cell.length_a   1.000
_cell.length_b   1.000
_cell.length_c   1.000
_cell.angle_alpha   90.00
_cell.angle_beta   90.00
_cell.angle_gamma   90.00
#
_symmetry.space_group_name_H-M   'P 1'
#
loop_
_entity.id
_entity.type
_entity.pdbx_description
1 polymer ?
#
loop_
_entity_poly.entity_id
_entity_poly.type
_entity_poly.pdbx_seq_one_letter_code
_entity_poly.pdbx_strand_id
1 'polypeptide(L)'
;MPPKTKAKVLRTSPHVKATFRYEENNDASGNACLKAHKCAAFYDLLTYNDLHRSFDSYLEGNDQRPLPMICKPGESKDFGVRVIPVSNPRLTRLNLAVTQLEFMPETADVFTNRGDLVDIALSFFPHFDNNFQKIRHVAHLRHGRLFIWHDAQRDDTFGSSKARDGWYSGYKFEDMCRHVWPQNTQTWTALPETNKDNNPLISLVELPLKKDVSTVMMAEYDLRLPGAKKPNGFVELKCFLPRLGNPDSVRWQELTNAEVLDLLVNKRSFMKFFKTCLQSRFSGCENLVYGIRNKKVNLVGVRKFHISEVEQKLQELEPRFYYRHYITALTSVGEFISFLFRECVDGEFYLITKRSVHSPLSVIRTPRQELMFQTAFTPGFESLLEKHEEQRNAFLKRSRPNFFGSRSEGRKDALEYKPVIAARKGGSSSLTSASRKMRKPKVPVADVQVDKLANDLQQTSLQDRSFSDPEAESRQTSNTKLVKSSTKPRKPRKAIVEE
;
A
#
# COMPACT_ATOMS: atom_id res chain seq x y z
N MET A 1 -41.68 1.60 -7.16
CA MET A 1 -40.25 1.39 -6.80
C MET A 1 -39.49 2.70 -7.06
N PRO A 2 -38.73 3.24 -6.10
CA PRO A 2 -37.93 4.43 -6.37
C PRO A 2 -36.74 4.06 -7.30
N PRO A 3 -36.25 5.00 -8.14
CA PRO A 3 -35.24 4.70 -9.13
C PRO A 3 -33.90 4.32 -8.47
N LYS A 4 -33.24 3.29 -9.02
CA LYS A 4 -31.86 2.89 -8.70
C LYS A 4 -30.95 4.10 -8.89
N THR A 5 -30.66 4.82 -7.81
CA THR A 5 -29.65 5.89 -7.80
C THR A 5 -28.30 5.22 -7.99
N LYS A 6 -27.74 5.30 -9.21
CA LYS A 6 -26.36 4.89 -9.49
C LYS A 6 -25.45 5.70 -8.55
N ALA A 7 -24.96 5.06 -7.49
CA ALA A 7 -24.00 5.65 -6.57
C ALA A 7 -22.79 6.05 -7.40
N LYS A 8 -22.49 7.35 -7.44
CA LYS A 8 -21.39 7.89 -8.24
C LYS A 8 -20.10 7.58 -7.50
N VAL A 9 -19.47 6.44 -7.84
CA VAL A 9 -18.06 6.13 -7.55
C VAL A 9 -17.18 7.27 -8.08
N LEU A 10 -15.98 7.46 -7.52
CA LEU A 10 -15.01 8.49 -7.94
C LEU A 10 -15.06 8.68 -9.47
N ARG A 11 -15.61 9.81 -9.92
CA ARG A 11 -15.90 10.08 -11.35
C ARG A 11 -14.69 10.54 -12.14
N THR A 12 -13.52 10.52 -11.51
CA THR A 12 -12.31 11.11 -12.04
C THR A 12 -11.41 10.00 -12.56
N SER A 13 -10.91 10.18 -13.78
CA SER A 13 -10.09 9.18 -14.45
C SER A 13 -8.62 9.56 -14.28
N PRO A 14 -7.81 8.70 -13.65
CA PRO A 14 -6.36 8.91 -13.57
C PRO A 14 -5.73 8.92 -14.96
N HIS A 15 -4.70 9.75 -15.14
CA HIS A 15 -3.95 9.89 -16.37
C HIS A 15 -2.46 9.67 -16.11
N VAL A 16 -1.89 8.61 -16.68
CA VAL A 16 -0.44 8.38 -16.63
C VAL A 16 0.26 9.38 -17.53
N LYS A 17 1.32 10.02 -17.03
CA LYS A 17 2.14 10.99 -17.78
C LYS A 17 3.43 10.39 -18.30
N ALA A 18 4.07 9.55 -17.51
CA ALA A 18 5.31 8.86 -17.86
C ALA A 18 5.55 7.69 -16.90
N THR A 19 6.41 6.77 -17.31
CA THR A 19 6.85 5.62 -16.50
C THR A 19 8.36 5.69 -16.31
N PHE A 20 8.82 5.35 -15.11
CA PHE A 20 10.22 5.48 -14.70
C PHE A 20 10.75 4.19 -14.11
N ARG A 21 12.02 3.94 -14.37
CA ARG A 21 12.88 3.06 -13.59
C ARG A 21 13.74 3.91 -12.66
N TYR A 22 14.06 3.39 -11.49
CA TYR A 22 14.97 4.05 -10.56
C TYR A 22 16.22 3.20 -10.36
N GLU A 23 17.37 3.85 -10.46
CA GLU A 23 18.67 3.23 -10.24
C GLU A 23 19.29 3.82 -8.98
N GLU A 24 19.66 2.95 -8.05
CA GLU A 24 20.44 3.31 -6.87
C GLU A 24 21.90 3.02 -7.17
N ASN A 25 22.72 4.06 -7.19
CA ASN A 25 24.16 3.93 -7.30
C ASN A 25 24.79 4.36 -5.98
N ASN A 26 25.64 3.52 -5.43
CA ASN A 26 26.52 3.92 -4.33
C ASN A 26 27.75 4.56 -4.96
N ASP A 27 28.01 5.81 -4.63
CA ASP A 27 29.29 6.42 -5.01
C ASP A 27 30.44 5.83 -4.17
N ALA A 28 31.68 6.20 -4.52
CA ALA A 28 32.88 5.74 -3.82
C ALA A 28 32.93 6.16 -2.33
N SER A 29 32.07 7.11 -1.91
CA SER A 29 31.93 7.54 -0.51
C SER A 29 30.87 6.75 0.27
N GLY A 30 30.19 5.80 -0.39
CA GLY A 30 29.10 5.01 0.20
C GLY A 30 27.76 5.75 0.24
N ASN A 31 27.65 6.92 -0.40
CA ASN A 31 26.39 7.65 -0.48
C ASN A 31 25.55 7.07 -1.62
N ALA A 32 24.37 6.54 -1.28
CA ALA A 32 23.40 6.05 -2.24
C ALA A 32 22.68 7.23 -2.93
N CYS A 33 22.98 7.45 -4.20
CA CYS A 33 22.28 8.41 -5.06
C CYS A 33 21.23 7.68 -5.89
N LEU A 34 19.98 8.11 -5.75
CA LEU A 34 18.85 7.61 -6.53
C LEU A 34 18.69 8.46 -7.79
N LYS A 35 18.62 7.83 -8.96
CA LYS A 35 18.35 8.50 -10.24
C LYS A 35 17.08 7.97 -10.87
N ALA A 36 16.32 8.86 -11.50
CA ALA A 36 15.12 8.50 -12.27
C ALA A 36 15.46 8.40 -13.75
N HIS A 37 15.09 7.30 -14.39
CA HIS A 37 15.24 7.06 -15.81
C HIS A 37 13.87 6.93 -16.44
N LYS A 38 13.49 7.91 -17.27
CA LYS A 38 12.24 7.84 -18.03
C LYS A 38 12.32 6.68 -19.02
N CYS A 39 11.34 5.79 -18.98
CA CYS A 39 11.23 4.69 -19.93
C CYS A 39 10.98 5.23 -21.34
N ALA A 40 11.61 4.61 -22.35
CA ALA A 40 11.47 5.02 -23.75
C ALA A 40 10.04 4.82 -24.26
N ALA A 41 9.40 3.70 -23.89
CA ALA A 41 7.99 3.49 -24.12
C ALA A 41 7.18 3.96 -22.90
N PHE A 42 6.10 4.68 -23.18
CA PHE A 42 5.19 5.25 -22.18
C PHE A 42 4.65 4.20 -21.17
N TYR A 43 4.61 2.92 -21.56
CA TYR A 43 4.14 1.79 -20.77
C TYR A 43 5.00 0.53 -20.98
N ASP A 44 6.25 0.55 -20.53
CA ASP A 44 7.14 -0.62 -20.51
C ASP A 44 6.69 -1.74 -19.53
N LEU A 45 5.44 -1.68 -19.06
CA LEU A 45 4.85 -2.74 -18.24
C LEU A 45 4.81 -4.06 -19.01
N LEU A 46 5.19 -5.13 -18.33
CA LEU A 46 5.11 -6.49 -18.84
C LEU A 46 3.64 -6.88 -19.08
N THR A 47 3.45 -7.68 -20.12
CA THR A 47 2.12 -8.18 -20.51
C THR A 47 1.73 -9.35 -19.62
N TYR A 48 0.49 -9.33 -19.12
CA TYR A 48 -0.12 -10.46 -18.44
C TYR A 48 -0.23 -11.66 -19.38
N ASN A 49 0.31 -12.81 -18.95
CA ASN A 49 0.38 -14.03 -19.74
C ASN A 49 -0.93 -14.84 -19.82
N ASP A 50 -2.04 -14.29 -19.32
CA ASP A 50 -3.34 -14.96 -19.23
C ASP A 50 -3.32 -16.25 -18.39
N LEU A 51 -2.50 -16.29 -17.31
CA LEU A 51 -2.41 -17.43 -16.39
C LEU A 51 -3.77 -17.94 -15.92
N HIS A 52 -4.77 -17.06 -15.81
CA HIS A 52 -6.13 -17.43 -15.46
C HIS A 52 -6.70 -18.54 -16.36
N ARG A 53 -6.47 -18.46 -17.68
CA ARG A 53 -6.93 -19.46 -18.64
C ARG A 53 -5.99 -20.65 -18.74
N SER A 54 -4.67 -20.41 -18.79
CA SER A 54 -3.72 -21.52 -18.94
C SER A 54 -3.63 -22.40 -17.68
N PHE A 55 -4.02 -21.88 -16.52
CA PHE A 55 -4.09 -22.66 -15.28
C PHE A 55 -5.22 -23.72 -15.30
N ASP A 56 -6.29 -23.51 -16.07
CA ASP A 56 -7.34 -24.53 -16.26
C ASP A 56 -6.74 -25.77 -16.94
N SER A 57 -6.04 -25.57 -18.06
CA SER A 57 -5.34 -26.63 -18.79
C SER A 57 -4.24 -27.29 -17.94
N TYR A 58 -3.59 -26.54 -17.05
CA TYR A 58 -2.62 -27.10 -16.11
C TYR A 58 -3.28 -28.10 -15.16
N LEU A 59 -4.39 -27.73 -14.52
CA LEU A 59 -5.07 -28.61 -13.57
C LEU A 59 -5.64 -29.85 -14.26
N GLU A 60 -6.22 -29.70 -15.45
CA GLU A 60 -6.71 -30.83 -16.25
C GLU A 60 -5.59 -31.82 -16.61
N GLY A 61 -4.44 -31.31 -17.06
CA GLY A 61 -3.30 -32.15 -17.47
C GLY A 61 -2.48 -32.76 -16.33
N ASN A 62 -2.72 -32.35 -15.08
CA ASN A 62 -1.96 -32.77 -13.90
C ASN A 62 -2.84 -33.40 -12.79
N ASP A 63 -4.00 -33.96 -13.14
CA ASP A 63 -4.91 -34.63 -12.21
C ASP A 63 -5.36 -33.72 -11.05
N GLN A 64 -5.62 -32.45 -11.35
CA GLN A 64 -6.00 -31.42 -10.37
C GLN A 64 -4.94 -31.15 -9.28
N ARG A 65 -3.69 -31.56 -9.50
CA ARG A 65 -2.60 -31.27 -8.56
C ARG A 65 -2.30 -29.76 -8.54
N PRO A 66 -2.11 -29.16 -7.35
CA PRO A 66 -1.82 -27.74 -7.23
C PRO A 66 -0.38 -27.42 -7.61
N LEU A 67 -0.16 -26.26 -8.21
CA LEU A 67 1.17 -25.82 -8.68
C LEU A 67 1.98 -25.24 -7.51
N PRO A 68 3.15 -25.81 -7.17
CA PRO A 68 4.02 -25.23 -6.15
C PRO A 68 4.46 -23.81 -6.53
N MET A 69 4.33 -22.85 -5.61
CA MET A 69 4.76 -21.48 -5.87
C MET A 69 6.20 -21.20 -5.43
N ILE A 70 6.72 -21.99 -4.48
CA ILE A 70 8.08 -21.91 -3.95
C ILE A 70 8.79 -23.24 -4.20
N CYS A 71 10.10 -23.18 -4.46
CA CYS A 71 10.95 -24.34 -4.69
C CYS A 71 11.20 -25.12 -3.39
N LYS A 72 11.31 -24.41 -2.26
CA LYS A 72 11.60 -25.00 -0.96
C LYS A 72 11.04 -24.13 0.19
N PRO A 73 10.66 -24.73 1.33
CA PRO A 73 10.34 -23.98 2.53
C PRO A 73 11.49 -23.05 2.95
N GLY A 74 11.18 -21.81 3.32
CA GLY A 74 12.18 -20.83 3.71
C GLY A 74 12.96 -20.19 2.55
N GLU A 75 12.56 -20.39 1.30
CA GLU A 75 13.09 -19.64 0.13
C GLU A 75 13.05 -18.13 0.36
N SER A 76 12.09 -17.64 1.14
CA SER A 76 11.95 -16.23 1.47
C SER A 76 13.01 -15.67 2.45
N LYS A 77 13.88 -16.49 3.05
CA LYS A 77 14.76 -16.12 4.19
C LYS A 77 15.61 -14.88 3.92
N ASP A 78 16.09 -14.69 2.70
CA ASP A 78 16.92 -13.53 2.35
C ASP A 78 16.14 -12.49 1.54
N PHE A 79 14.90 -12.79 1.12
CA PHE A 79 14.02 -11.86 0.43
C PHE A 79 13.31 -10.97 1.47
N GLY A 80 13.76 -9.73 1.59
CA GLY A 80 13.27 -8.79 2.60
C GLY A 80 12.68 -7.53 1.97
N VAL A 81 11.94 -6.77 2.77
CA VAL A 81 11.49 -5.43 2.38
C VAL A 81 12.73 -4.56 2.17
N ARG A 82 12.84 -3.88 1.02
CA ARG A 82 13.90 -2.91 0.76
C ARG A 82 13.86 -1.82 1.84
N VAL A 83 14.92 -1.72 2.63
CA VAL A 83 15.07 -0.63 3.60
C VAL A 83 15.17 0.67 2.82
N ILE A 84 14.29 1.62 3.13
CA ILE A 84 14.29 2.94 2.50
C ILE A 84 15.32 3.79 3.25
N PRO A 85 16.39 4.27 2.59
CA PRO A 85 17.36 5.14 3.23
C PRO A 85 16.67 6.40 3.75
N VAL A 86 17.02 6.84 4.97
CA VAL A 86 16.48 8.09 5.55
C VAL A 86 16.76 9.30 4.66
N SER A 87 17.89 9.29 3.95
CA SER A 87 18.27 10.31 2.97
C SER A 87 17.38 10.32 1.72
N ASN A 88 16.67 9.23 1.42
CA ASN A 88 15.87 9.05 0.22
C ASN A 88 14.45 8.57 0.58
N PRO A 89 13.59 9.44 1.18
CA PRO A 89 12.20 9.08 1.44
C PRO A 89 11.46 8.65 0.17
N ARG A 90 10.31 7.99 0.33
CA ARG A 90 9.49 7.53 -0.81
C ARG A 90 9.17 8.66 -1.80
N LEU A 91 8.97 9.87 -1.28
CA LEU A 91 8.68 11.06 -2.09
C LEU A 91 9.85 11.47 -3.00
N THR A 92 11.10 11.10 -2.68
CA THR A 92 12.27 11.38 -3.52
C THR A 92 12.10 10.83 -4.93
N ARG A 93 11.48 9.64 -5.08
CA ARG A 93 11.18 9.08 -6.41
C ARG A 93 10.27 9.98 -7.24
N LEU A 94 9.24 10.54 -6.59
CA LEU A 94 8.35 11.48 -7.22
C LEU A 94 9.11 12.75 -7.63
N ASN A 95 9.90 13.32 -6.71
CA ASN A 95 10.65 14.55 -6.94
C ASN A 95 11.58 14.42 -8.16
N LEU A 96 12.30 13.29 -8.22
CA LEU A 96 13.20 12.98 -9.33
C LEU A 96 12.44 12.78 -10.64
N ALA A 97 11.29 12.08 -10.63
CA ALA A 97 10.49 11.88 -11.83
C ALA A 97 9.93 13.20 -12.38
N VAL A 98 9.41 14.08 -11.52
CA VAL A 98 8.89 15.39 -11.95
C VAL A 98 10.03 16.29 -12.45
N THR A 99 11.18 16.30 -11.76
CA THR A 99 12.37 17.03 -12.19
C THR A 99 12.87 16.54 -13.55
N GLN A 100 12.92 15.22 -13.76
CA GLN A 100 13.33 14.61 -15.04
C GLN A 100 12.42 14.99 -16.22
N LEU A 101 11.15 15.33 -15.96
CA LEU A 101 10.23 15.82 -16.99
C LEU A 101 10.35 17.33 -17.22
N GLU A 102 11.05 18.05 -16.34
CA GLU A 102 11.16 19.52 -16.32
C GLU A 102 9.80 20.22 -16.43
N PHE A 103 8.74 19.58 -15.93
CA PHE A 103 7.38 20.03 -16.11
C PHE A 103 6.54 19.78 -14.87
N MET A 104 5.91 20.85 -14.38
CA MET A 104 4.96 20.80 -13.28
C MET A 104 3.61 21.35 -13.74
N PRO A 105 2.53 20.55 -13.72
CA PRO A 105 1.21 21.04 -14.09
C PRO A 105 0.76 22.18 -13.16
N GLU A 106 0.24 23.28 -13.72
CA GLU A 106 -0.33 24.39 -12.94
C GLU A 106 -1.54 23.96 -12.09
N THR A 107 -2.20 22.88 -12.52
CA THR A 107 -3.34 22.27 -11.82
C THR A 107 -2.94 21.34 -10.68
N ALA A 108 -1.65 21.00 -10.53
CA ALA A 108 -1.18 20.08 -9.50
C ALA A 108 -1.17 20.76 -8.12
N ASP A 109 -2.01 20.23 -7.23
CA ASP A 109 -2.14 20.73 -5.87
C ASP A 109 -1.39 19.84 -4.88
N VAL A 110 -1.51 18.51 -5.04
CA VAL A 110 -0.90 17.54 -4.11
C VAL A 110 0.15 16.69 -4.82
N PHE A 111 1.24 16.41 -4.12
CA PHE A 111 2.28 15.48 -4.53
C PHE A 111 2.47 14.37 -3.49
N THR A 112 2.31 13.11 -3.87
CA THR A 112 2.30 11.98 -2.93
C THR A 112 2.50 10.62 -3.62
N ASN A 113 2.47 9.50 -2.89
CA ASN A 113 2.39 8.17 -3.50
C ASN A 113 0.96 7.64 -3.44
N ARG A 114 0.59 6.75 -4.38
CA ARG A 114 -0.70 6.03 -4.35
C ARG A 114 -0.98 5.38 -2.99
N GLY A 115 0.04 4.75 -2.40
CA GLY A 115 -0.08 4.08 -1.11
C GLY A 115 -0.51 5.01 0.03
N ASP A 116 0.01 6.24 0.06
CA ASP A 116 -0.31 7.24 1.08
C ASP A 116 -1.79 7.65 0.99
N LEU A 117 -2.32 7.82 -0.23
CA LEU A 117 -3.76 8.09 -0.45
C LEU A 117 -4.64 6.91 -0.03
N VAL A 118 -4.22 5.68 -0.32
CA VAL A 118 -4.95 4.46 0.08
C VAL A 118 -5.00 4.34 1.59
N ASP A 119 -3.89 4.59 2.29
CA ASP A 119 -3.82 4.50 3.74
C ASP A 119 -4.70 5.59 4.39
N ILE A 120 -4.65 6.84 3.90
CA ILE A 120 -5.56 7.91 4.32
C ILE A 120 -7.04 7.51 4.07
N ALA A 121 -7.37 6.97 2.90
CA ALA A 121 -8.73 6.52 2.60
C ALA A 121 -9.21 5.40 3.53
N LEU A 122 -8.35 4.40 3.78
CA LEU A 122 -8.63 3.31 4.72
C LEU A 122 -8.82 3.79 6.15
N SER A 123 -8.17 4.89 6.54
CA SER A 123 -8.35 5.48 7.86
C SER A 123 -9.80 5.89 8.13
N PHE A 124 -10.65 6.10 7.13
CA PHE A 124 -12.06 6.43 7.31
C PHE A 124 -12.97 5.24 7.61
N PHE A 125 -12.42 4.01 7.59
CA PHE A 125 -13.15 2.80 7.96
C PHE A 125 -13.06 2.57 9.48
N PRO A 126 -14.17 2.38 10.19
CA PRO A 126 -14.17 2.07 11.62
C PRO A 126 -13.97 0.56 11.85
N HIS A 127 -12.82 0.01 11.45
CA HIS A 127 -12.54 -1.42 11.50
C HIS A 127 -11.07 -1.69 11.86
N PHE A 128 -10.77 -2.66 12.73
CA PHE A 128 -9.41 -2.96 13.18
C PHE A 128 -8.45 -3.36 12.05
N ASP A 129 -8.93 -4.13 11.06
CA ASP A 129 -8.17 -4.44 9.85
C ASP A 129 -7.86 -3.22 8.94
N ASN A 130 -8.32 -2.00 9.27
CA ASN A 130 -7.90 -0.77 8.58
C ASN A 130 -6.44 -0.40 8.85
N ASN A 131 -5.81 -1.03 9.86
CA ASN A 131 -4.44 -0.80 10.28
C ASN A 131 -4.16 0.66 10.65
N PHE A 132 -5.04 1.28 11.44
CA PHE A 132 -4.94 2.69 11.85
C PHE A 132 -3.58 3.08 12.45
N GLN A 133 -2.87 2.12 13.05
CA GLN A 133 -1.53 2.28 13.62
C GLN A 133 -0.49 2.64 12.55
N LYS A 134 -0.73 2.27 11.29
CA LYS A 134 0.13 2.65 10.15
C LYS A 134 -0.11 4.07 9.66
N ILE A 135 -1.17 4.74 10.14
CA ILE A 135 -1.43 6.13 9.78
C ILE A 135 -0.45 7.02 10.52
N ARG A 136 0.67 7.28 9.85
CA ARG A 136 1.71 8.22 10.25
C ARG A 136 2.26 8.87 8.99
N HIS A 137 1.69 10.00 8.60
CA HIS A 137 2.06 10.70 7.36
C HIS A 137 2.45 12.13 7.68
N VAL A 138 3.41 12.68 6.96
CA VAL A 138 3.71 14.11 7.03
C VAL A 138 2.92 14.82 5.94
N ALA A 139 2.31 15.94 6.31
CA ALA A 139 1.81 16.96 5.40
C ALA A 139 2.72 18.19 5.49
N HIS A 140 3.18 18.67 4.35
CA HIS A 140 4.01 19.86 4.25
C HIS A 140 3.50 20.72 3.09
N LEU A 141 3.10 21.95 3.38
CA LEU A 141 2.71 22.93 2.37
C LEU A 141 3.95 23.73 1.99
N ARG A 142 4.30 23.77 0.70
CA ARG A 142 5.46 24.52 0.18
C ARG A 142 5.17 25.05 -1.22
N HIS A 143 5.49 26.30 -1.49
CA HIS A 143 5.25 26.95 -2.80
C HIS A 143 3.78 26.81 -3.23
N GLY A 144 2.87 26.96 -2.25
CA GLY A 144 1.43 26.79 -2.40
C GLY A 144 0.94 25.36 -2.72
N ARG A 145 1.81 24.34 -2.72
CA ARG A 145 1.49 22.93 -3.04
C ARG A 145 1.67 22.04 -1.83
N LEU A 146 0.82 21.03 -1.71
CA LEU A 146 0.81 20.12 -0.57
C LEU A 146 1.58 18.84 -0.89
N PHE A 147 2.47 18.45 0.01
CA PHE A 147 3.27 17.24 -0.08
C PHE A 147 2.87 16.30 1.03
N ILE A 148 2.58 15.05 0.68
CA ILE A 148 2.19 14.02 1.65
C ILE A 148 3.04 12.77 1.46
N TRP A 149 3.64 12.28 2.55
CA TRP A 149 4.41 11.03 2.55
C TRP A 149 4.31 10.28 3.88
N HIS A 150 4.46 8.97 3.82
CA HIS A 150 4.54 8.11 5.01
C HIS A 150 5.83 8.36 5.80
N ASP A 151 5.70 8.61 7.12
CA ASP A 151 6.82 8.90 8.04
C ASP A 151 7.11 7.73 8.98
N ALA A 152 7.30 6.55 8.40
CA ALA A 152 7.74 5.38 9.14
C ALA A 152 8.54 4.44 8.23
N GLN A 153 9.49 3.71 8.82
CA GLN A 153 10.07 2.54 8.17
C GLN A 153 9.02 1.43 8.08
N ARG A 154 9.11 0.65 7.01
CA ARG A 154 8.21 -0.49 6.81
C ARG A 154 8.79 -1.69 7.56
N ASP A 155 8.46 -1.79 8.84
CA ASP A 155 8.81 -2.96 9.66
C ASP A 155 7.79 -4.07 9.42
N ASP A 156 7.95 -4.82 8.32
CA ASP A 156 7.25 -6.09 8.17
C ASP A 156 8.00 -7.13 9.03
N THR A 157 7.63 -7.23 10.31
CA THR A 157 8.11 -8.30 11.19
C THR A 157 7.31 -9.58 10.95
N PHE A 158 8.00 -10.66 10.60
CA PHE A 158 7.38 -11.96 10.39
C PHE A 158 7.55 -12.82 11.63
N GLY A 159 6.45 -13.18 12.30
CA GLY A 159 6.49 -14.06 13.47
C GLY A 159 6.91 -15.51 13.18
N SER A 160 7.04 -15.91 11.91
CA SER A 160 7.55 -17.23 11.52
C SER A 160 8.01 -17.26 10.06
N SER A 161 8.85 -18.26 9.71
CA SER A 161 9.25 -18.55 8.32
C SER A 161 8.03 -18.79 7.42
N LYS A 162 7.01 -19.52 7.91
CA LYS A 162 5.77 -19.78 7.16
C LYS A 162 4.98 -18.49 6.85
N ALA A 163 4.94 -17.55 7.79
CA ALA A 163 4.31 -16.25 7.55
C ALA A 163 5.07 -15.46 6.48
N ARG A 164 6.41 -15.54 6.49
CA ARG A 164 7.28 -14.93 5.49
C ARG A 164 7.12 -15.55 4.10
N ASP A 165 7.10 -16.87 3.99
CA ASP A 165 6.82 -17.58 2.72
C ASP A 165 5.42 -17.22 2.19
N GLY A 166 4.44 -17.10 3.10
CA GLY A 166 3.09 -16.67 2.75
C GLY A 166 3.02 -15.22 2.24
N TRP A 167 3.90 -14.34 2.68
CA TRP A 167 4.05 -12.98 2.14
C TRP A 167 4.82 -12.99 0.81
N TYR A 168 5.92 -13.73 0.75
CA TYR A 168 6.76 -13.89 -0.44
C TYR A 168 6.00 -14.48 -1.64
N SER A 169 5.02 -15.34 -1.40
CA SER A 169 4.13 -15.88 -2.44
C SER A 169 3.39 -14.83 -3.27
N GLY A 170 3.24 -13.59 -2.77
CA GLY A 170 2.74 -12.46 -3.56
C GLY A 170 3.68 -12.14 -4.73
N TYR A 171 4.97 -12.00 -4.46
CA TYR A 171 6.00 -11.74 -5.48
C TYR A 171 6.15 -12.92 -6.44
N LYS A 172 6.10 -14.16 -5.92
CA LYS A 172 6.11 -15.36 -6.77
C LYS A 172 4.90 -15.40 -7.70
N PHE A 173 3.72 -15.01 -7.22
CA PHE A 173 2.53 -14.94 -8.07
C PHE A 173 2.68 -13.90 -9.19
N GLU A 174 3.28 -12.75 -8.89
CA GLU A 174 3.62 -11.75 -9.91
C GLU A 174 4.55 -12.33 -10.98
N ASP A 175 5.61 -13.05 -10.58
CA ASP A 175 6.51 -13.77 -11.49
C ASP A 175 5.75 -14.78 -12.37
N MET A 176 4.88 -15.58 -11.76
CA MET A 176 4.05 -16.57 -12.47
C MET A 176 3.12 -15.93 -13.52
N CYS A 177 2.63 -14.71 -13.28
CA CYS A 177 1.74 -13.98 -14.19
C CYS A 177 2.46 -13.26 -15.35
N ARG A 178 3.80 -13.14 -15.29
CA ARG A 178 4.64 -12.61 -16.38
C ARG A 178 5.47 -13.68 -17.09
N HIS A 179 5.56 -14.88 -16.51
CA HIS A 179 6.36 -15.96 -17.05
C HIS A 179 5.81 -16.52 -18.37
N VAL A 180 6.70 -16.87 -19.28
CA VAL A 180 6.35 -17.59 -20.51
C VAL A 180 6.39 -19.07 -20.20
N TRP A 181 5.23 -19.64 -19.91
CA TRP A 181 5.11 -21.05 -19.54
C TRP A 181 5.33 -22.00 -20.73
N PRO A 182 5.95 -23.18 -20.51
CA PRO A 182 6.04 -24.22 -21.53
C PRO A 182 4.66 -24.68 -22.02
N GLN A 183 4.57 -25.10 -23.30
CA GLN A 183 3.33 -25.65 -23.86
C GLN A 183 2.89 -26.95 -23.17
N ASN A 184 3.86 -27.80 -22.78
CA ASN A 184 3.57 -28.99 -22.00
C ASN A 184 3.29 -28.61 -20.54
N THR A 185 2.03 -28.71 -20.11
CA THR A 185 1.62 -28.34 -18.75
C THR A 185 2.17 -29.29 -17.67
N GLN A 186 2.59 -30.50 -18.02
CA GLN A 186 3.14 -31.47 -17.06
C GLN A 186 4.57 -31.12 -16.62
N THR A 187 5.24 -30.21 -17.33
CA THR A 187 6.61 -29.76 -16.97
C THR A 187 6.60 -28.50 -16.12
N TRP A 188 5.42 -27.93 -15.83
CA TRP A 188 5.32 -26.73 -15.02
C TRP A 188 5.72 -27.03 -13.57
N THR A 189 6.69 -26.27 -13.07
CA THR A 189 7.19 -26.36 -11.70
C THR A 189 7.27 -24.98 -11.06
N ALA A 190 7.65 -24.92 -9.78
CA ALA A 190 7.91 -23.64 -9.13
C ALA A 190 8.99 -22.87 -9.90
N LEU A 191 8.75 -21.58 -10.13
CA LEU A 191 9.75 -20.71 -10.75
C LEU A 191 10.97 -20.55 -9.82
N PRO A 192 12.16 -20.24 -10.36
CA PRO A 192 13.34 -19.94 -9.54
C PRO A 192 13.12 -18.78 -8.56
N GLU A 193 13.99 -18.65 -7.56
CA GLU A 193 13.93 -17.58 -6.55
C GLU A 193 13.82 -16.20 -7.21
N THR A 194 12.87 -15.37 -6.78
CA THR A 194 12.65 -14.02 -7.28
C THR A 194 13.90 -13.18 -7.10
N ASN A 195 14.35 -12.54 -8.18
CA ASN A 195 15.48 -11.61 -8.12
C ASN A 195 15.14 -10.38 -7.24
N LYS A 196 15.98 -10.11 -6.24
CA LYS A 196 15.85 -8.95 -5.33
C LYS A 196 16.04 -7.61 -6.04
N ASP A 197 16.77 -7.60 -7.16
CA ASP A 197 17.14 -6.38 -7.89
C ASP A 197 16.09 -5.93 -8.90
N ASN A 198 14.89 -6.51 -8.86
CA ASN A 198 13.82 -6.12 -9.76
C ASN A 198 13.32 -4.71 -9.39
N ASN A 199 13.93 -3.69 -9.98
CA ASN A 199 13.54 -2.30 -9.79
C ASN A 199 12.16 -2.09 -10.42
N PRO A 200 11.10 -1.85 -9.61
CA PRO A 200 9.76 -1.74 -10.14
C PRO A 200 9.65 -0.54 -11.08
N LEU A 201 8.86 -0.71 -12.14
CA LEU A 201 8.45 0.40 -12.98
C LEU A 201 7.36 1.17 -12.24
N ILE A 202 7.57 2.47 -12.08
CA ILE A 202 6.62 3.33 -11.36
C ILE A 202 6.18 4.46 -12.28
N SER A 203 4.87 4.62 -12.43
CA SER A 203 4.28 5.65 -13.27
C SER A 203 3.95 6.91 -12.48
N LEU A 204 4.20 8.05 -13.09
CA LEU A 204 3.71 9.35 -12.65
C LEU A 204 2.26 9.51 -13.16
N VAL A 205 1.33 9.72 -12.24
CA VAL A 205 -0.11 9.73 -12.51
C VAL A 205 -0.73 11.03 -12.01
N GLU A 206 -1.48 11.69 -12.88
CA GLU A 206 -2.36 12.80 -12.54
C GLU A 206 -3.76 12.27 -12.19
N LEU A 207 -4.27 12.66 -11.03
CA LEU A 207 -5.58 12.26 -10.54
C LEU A 207 -6.35 13.49 -10.01
N PRO A 208 -7.47 13.88 -10.62
CA PRO A 208 -8.39 14.83 -9.99
C PRO A 208 -9.05 14.15 -8.77
N LEU A 209 -8.79 14.63 -7.55
CA LEU A 209 -9.44 14.08 -6.35
C LEU A 209 -10.87 14.63 -6.17
N LYS A 210 -11.07 15.89 -6.55
CA LYS A 210 -12.37 16.56 -6.66
C LYS A 210 -12.29 17.66 -7.72
N LYS A 211 -13.40 18.37 -7.98
CA LYS A 211 -13.54 19.37 -9.06
C LYS A 211 -12.39 20.40 -9.10
N ASP A 212 -11.85 20.74 -7.94
CA ASP A 212 -10.92 21.84 -7.69
C ASP A 212 -9.61 21.40 -7.03
N VAL A 213 -9.37 20.10 -6.83
CA VAL A 213 -8.11 19.58 -6.28
C VAL A 213 -7.59 18.46 -7.18
N SER A 214 -6.36 18.60 -7.65
CA SER A 214 -5.66 17.58 -8.42
C SER A 214 -4.40 17.11 -7.73
N THR A 215 -4.10 15.83 -7.87
CA THR A 215 -2.91 15.19 -7.36
C THR A 215 -2.02 14.75 -8.49
N VAL A 216 -0.71 14.86 -8.27
CA VAL A 216 0.33 14.13 -9.01
C VAL A 216 0.87 13.08 -8.04
N MET A 217 0.85 11.82 -8.44
CA MET A 217 1.31 10.73 -7.60
C MET A 217 2.15 9.70 -8.34
N MET A 218 2.99 8.99 -7.59
CA MET A 218 3.62 7.77 -8.08
C MET A 218 2.71 6.57 -7.85
N ALA A 219 2.47 5.79 -8.90
CA ALA A 219 1.72 4.54 -8.86
C ALA A 219 2.49 3.43 -9.56
N GLU A 220 2.70 2.34 -8.83
CA GLU A 220 3.21 1.08 -9.39
C GLU A 220 2.04 0.28 -9.95
N TYR A 221 2.24 -0.32 -11.12
CA TYR A 221 1.30 -1.23 -11.78
C TYR A 221 2.01 -2.56 -11.99
N ASP A 222 1.32 -3.67 -11.69
CA ASP A 222 1.96 -4.97 -11.72
C ASP A 222 2.18 -5.45 -13.16
N LEU A 223 1.10 -5.47 -13.97
CA LEU A 223 1.13 -5.88 -15.38
C LEU A 223 0.11 -5.09 -16.21
N ARG A 224 0.11 -5.34 -17.53
CA ARG A 224 -0.93 -4.86 -18.45
C ARG A 224 -1.56 -5.97 -19.27
N LEU A 225 -2.82 -5.80 -19.68
CA LEU A 225 -3.42 -6.66 -20.68
C LEU A 225 -2.73 -6.49 -22.05
N PRO A 226 -2.74 -7.52 -22.92
CA PRO A 226 -2.23 -7.40 -24.27
C PRO A 226 -2.81 -6.19 -25.01
N GLY A 227 -1.94 -5.36 -25.60
CA GLY A 227 -2.35 -4.17 -26.35
C GLY A 227 -2.84 -2.99 -25.52
N ALA A 228 -2.95 -3.09 -24.19
CA ALA A 228 -3.40 -2.00 -23.35
C ALA A 228 -2.42 -0.81 -23.36
N LYS A 229 -2.99 0.39 -23.54
CA LYS A 229 -2.30 1.70 -23.54
C LYS A 229 -2.91 2.70 -22.56
N LYS A 230 -3.81 2.26 -21.69
CA LYS A 230 -4.51 3.11 -20.71
C LYS A 230 -4.59 2.38 -19.37
N PRO A 231 -4.68 3.11 -18.25
CA PRO A 231 -4.72 2.51 -16.91
C PRO A 231 -5.83 1.47 -16.72
N ASN A 232 -6.98 1.65 -17.37
CA ASN A 232 -8.09 0.70 -17.29
C ASN A 232 -7.78 -0.68 -17.90
N GLY A 233 -6.75 -0.78 -18.75
CA GLY A 233 -6.23 -2.04 -19.27
C GLY A 233 -5.05 -2.59 -18.46
N PHE A 234 -4.67 -1.96 -17.36
CA PHE A 234 -3.66 -2.51 -16.43
C PHE A 234 -4.30 -3.53 -15.50
N VAL A 235 -3.43 -4.35 -14.91
CA VAL A 235 -3.79 -5.49 -14.07
C VAL A 235 -3.09 -5.33 -12.74
N GLU A 236 -3.87 -5.33 -11.66
CA GLU A 236 -3.37 -5.45 -10.30
C GLU A 236 -3.46 -6.92 -9.86
N LEU A 237 -2.34 -7.46 -9.39
CA LEU A 237 -2.17 -8.83 -8.97
C LEU A 237 -2.25 -8.92 -7.45
N LYS A 238 -2.97 -9.91 -6.95
CA LYS A 238 -3.02 -10.23 -5.52
C LYS A 238 -3.00 -11.73 -5.32
N CYS A 239 -2.26 -12.20 -4.32
CA CYS A 239 -2.24 -13.60 -3.93
C CYS A 239 -2.81 -13.76 -2.52
N PHE A 240 -3.73 -14.69 -2.33
CA PHE A 240 -4.46 -14.87 -1.07
C PHE A 240 -4.50 -16.31 -0.61
N LEU A 241 -4.39 -16.50 0.71
CA LEU A 241 -4.90 -17.68 1.39
C LEU A 241 -6.35 -17.41 1.80
N PRO A 242 -7.36 -18.09 1.22
CA PRO A 242 -8.75 -17.93 1.63
C PRO A 242 -8.94 -18.25 3.11
N ARG A 243 -9.80 -17.48 3.79
CA ARG A 243 -10.18 -17.75 5.20
C ARG A 243 -11.24 -18.85 5.27
N LEU A 244 -10.95 -19.99 4.65
CA LEU A 244 -11.78 -21.20 4.62
C LEU A 244 -11.15 -22.31 5.47
N GLY A 245 -11.95 -23.27 5.93
CA GLY A 245 -11.47 -24.42 6.70
C GLY A 245 -10.44 -25.25 5.92
N ASN A 246 -10.78 -25.57 4.66
CA ASN A 246 -9.90 -26.28 3.73
C ASN A 246 -9.99 -25.68 2.31
N PRO A 247 -9.02 -24.84 1.89
CA PRO A 247 -8.96 -24.36 0.51
C PRO A 247 -8.67 -25.44 -0.54
N ASP A 248 -8.04 -26.55 -0.15
CA ASP A 248 -7.63 -27.62 -1.08
C ASP A 248 -8.82 -28.47 -1.55
N SER A 249 -9.94 -28.47 -0.81
CA SER A 249 -11.15 -29.22 -1.19
C SER A 249 -12.05 -28.47 -2.17
N VAL A 250 -11.74 -27.20 -2.45
CA VAL A 250 -12.54 -26.37 -3.36
C VAL A 250 -11.92 -26.47 -4.75
N ARG A 251 -12.72 -26.87 -5.73
CA ARG A 251 -12.31 -26.90 -7.14
C ARG A 251 -12.40 -25.51 -7.73
N TRP A 252 -11.42 -24.67 -7.42
CA TRP A 252 -11.48 -23.25 -7.71
C TRP A 252 -11.74 -22.98 -9.18
N GLN A 253 -11.06 -23.65 -10.12
CA GLN A 253 -11.23 -23.48 -11.58
C GLN A 253 -12.59 -23.91 -12.15
N GLU A 254 -13.34 -24.78 -11.46
CA GLU A 254 -14.67 -25.21 -11.93
C GLU A 254 -15.79 -24.23 -11.54
N LEU A 255 -15.54 -23.34 -10.58
CA LEU A 255 -16.52 -22.37 -10.10
C LEU A 255 -16.64 -21.15 -11.03
N THR A 256 -17.85 -20.60 -11.12
CA THR A 256 -18.07 -19.29 -11.76
C THR A 256 -17.37 -18.16 -10.99
N ASN A 257 -17.15 -17.02 -11.64
CA ASN A 257 -16.58 -15.84 -10.98
C ASN A 257 -17.41 -15.40 -9.76
N ALA A 258 -18.73 -15.46 -9.85
CA ALA A 258 -19.62 -15.10 -8.75
C ALA A 258 -19.43 -16.03 -7.53
N GLU A 259 -19.38 -17.34 -7.75
CA GLU A 259 -19.15 -18.33 -6.69
C GLU A 259 -17.75 -18.18 -6.06
N VAL A 260 -16.72 -17.90 -6.87
CA VAL A 260 -15.39 -17.64 -6.33
C VAL A 260 -15.38 -16.37 -5.47
N LEU A 261 -16.04 -15.29 -5.92
CA LEU A 261 -16.15 -14.07 -5.13
C LEU A 261 -16.93 -14.30 -3.82
N ASP A 262 -17.96 -15.14 -3.82
CA ASP A 262 -18.71 -15.53 -2.62
C ASP A 262 -17.83 -16.20 -1.57
N LEU A 263 -16.91 -17.05 -2.01
CA LEU A 263 -15.96 -17.74 -1.13
C LEU A 263 -14.82 -16.83 -0.67
N LEU A 264 -14.27 -16.02 -1.58
CA LEU A 264 -13.11 -15.16 -1.31
C LEU A 264 -13.48 -13.92 -0.48
N VAL A 265 -14.57 -13.25 -0.84
CA VAL A 265 -15.03 -11.99 -0.24
C VAL A 265 -16.11 -12.30 0.79
N ASN A 266 -15.69 -12.48 2.03
CA ASN A 266 -16.59 -12.83 3.14
C ASN A 266 -16.34 -11.95 4.36
N LYS A 267 -17.18 -12.11 5.41
CA LYS A 267 -17.15 -11.30 6.64
C LYS A 267 -15.79 -11.28 7.34
N ARG A 268 -14.92 -12.26 7.09
CA ARG A 268 -13.57 -12.33 7.68
C ARG A 268 -12.50 -11.70 6.80
N SER A 269 -12.74 -11.40 5.53
CA SER A 269 -11.71 -11.00 4.56
C SER A 269 -12.02 -9.70 3.82
N PHE A 270 -13.26 -9.21 3.88
CA PHE A 270 -13.77 -8.12 3.03
C PHE A 270 -12.91 -6.83 3.06
N MET A 271 -12.28 -6.49 4.18
CA MET A 271 -11.43 -5.30 4.29
C MET A 271 -10.23 -5.30 3.32
N LYS A 272 -9.66 -6.47 3.01
CA LYS A 272 -8.57 -6.59 2.01
C LYS A 272 -9.06 -6.23 0.60
N PHE A 273 -10.31 -6.54 0.30
CA PHE A 273 -10.93 -6.24 -0.99
C PHE A 273 -11.34 -4.77 -1.07
N PHE A 274 -11.79 -4.14 0.02
CA PHE A 274 -11.95 -2.67 0.07
C PHE A 274 -10.62 -1.95 -0.21
N LYS A 275 -9.52 -2.38 0.42
CA LYS A 275 -8.18 -1.85 0.14
C LYS A 275 -7.80 -1.99 -1.34
N THR A 276 -8.01 -3.18 -1.91
CA THR A 276 -7.74 -3.44 -3.33
C THR A 276 -8.57 -2.52 -4.23
N CYS A 277 -9.86 -2.35 -3.94
CA CYS A 277 -10.72 -1.45 -4.70
C CYS A 277 -10.27 0.02 -4.60
N LEU A 278 -9.85 0.50 -3.42
CA LEU A 278 -9.31 1.85 -3.27
C LEU A 278 -8.03 2.06 -4.09
N GLN A 279 -7.10 1.12 -3.98
CA GLN A 279 -5.83 1.15 -4.72
C GLN A 279 -6.05 1.22 -6.23
N SER A 280 -6.93 0.36 -6.73
CA SER A 280 -7.31 0.28 -8.13
C SER A 280 -8.09 1.50 -8.62
N ARG A 281 -9.02 2.05 -7.81
CA ARG A 281 -9.74 3.29 -8.17
C ARG A 281 -8.83 4.51 -8.24
N PHE A 282 -7.89 4.68 -7.30
CA PHE A 282 -6.96 5.80 -7.36
C PHE A 282 -5.99 5.69 -8.53
N SER A 283 -5.57 4.48 -8.91
CA SER A 283 -4.64 4.27 -10.04
C SER A 283 -5.32 4.12 -11.40
N GLY A 284 -6.65 3.91 -11.43
CA GLY A 284 -7.43 3.72 -12.66
C GLY A 284 -7.30 2.32 -13.24
N CYS A 285 -6.73 1.39 -12.48
CA CYS A 285 -6.64 -0.02 -12.82
C CYS A 285 -8.01 -0.68 -12.63
N GLU A 286 -8.56 -1.29 -13.67
CA GLU A 286 -9.89 -1.92 -13.61
C GLU A 286 -9.84 -3.45 -13.59
N ASN A 287 -8.70 -4.06 -13.91
CA ASN A 287 -8.54 -5.51 -13.92
C ASN A 287 -7.78 -5.99 -12.69
N LEU A 288 -8.32 -7.05 -12.08
CA LEU A 288 -7.75 -7.69 -10.91
C LEU A 288 -7.50 -9.15 -11.27
N VAL A 289 -6.33 -9.69 -10.93
CA VAL A 289 -6.09 -11.14 -11.01
C VAL A 289 -5.69 -11.65 -9.63
N TYR A 290 -6.46 -12.61 -9.15
CA TYR A 290 -6.33 -13.21 -7.83
C TYR A 290 -5.77 -14.61 -7.95
N GLY A 291 -4.56 -14.79 -7.41
CA GLY A 291 -3.97 -16.09 -7.14
C GLY A 291 -4.50 -16.62 -5.82
N ILE A 292 -5.07 -17.82 -5.85
CA ILE A 292 -5.63 -18.49 -4.68
C ILE A 292 -4.63 -19.56 -4.28
N ARG A 293 -4.06 -19.44 -3.08
CA ARG A 293 -3.08 -20.39 -2.57
C ARG A 293 -3.58 -21.14 -1.33
N ASN A 294 -3.01 -22.31 -1.11
CA ASN A 294 -3.26 -23.10 0.09
C ASN A 294 -2.26 -22.80 1.22
N LYS A 295 -2.38 -23.54 2.33
CA LYS A 295 -1.51 -23.40 3.52
C LYS A 295 -0.06 -23.88 3.27
N LYS A 296 0.15 -24.67 2.21
CA LYS A 296 1.46 -25.18 1.76
C LYS A 296 2.13 -24.25 0.74
N VAL A 297 1.52 -23.09 0.43
CA VAL A 297 2.02 -22.12 -0.56
C VAL A 297 2.05 -22.72 -1.99
N ASN A 298 1.05 -23.54 -2.29
CA ASN A 298 0.77 -23.96 -3.67
C ASN A 298 -0.41 -23.15 -4.20
N LEU A 299 -0.35 -22.82 -5.49
CA LEU A 299 -1.43 -22.19 -6.24
C LEU A 299 -2.48 -23.26 -6.54
N VAL A 300 -3.71 -23.00 -6.09
CA VAL A 300 -4.88 -23.89 -6.24
C VAL A 300 -5.95 -23.29 -7.13
N GLY A 301 -5.84 -22.01 -7.51
CA GLY A 301 -6.75 -21.35 -8.41
C GLY A 301 -6.23 -19.99 -8.87
N VAL A 302 -6.67 -19.56 -10.04
CA VAL A 302 -6.40 -18.22 -10.58
C VAL A 302 -7.69 -17.67 -11.16
N ARG A 303 -8.05 -16.45 -10.73
CA ARG A 303 -9.24 -15.76 -11.26
C ARG A 303 -8.96 -14.34 -11.66
N LYS A 304 -9.53 -13.95 -12.79
CA LYS A 304 -9.56 -12.58 -13.27
C LYS A 304 -10.95 -11.98 -13.03
N PHE A 305 -10.95 -10.78 -12.45
CA PHE A 305 -12.15 -10.01 -12.16
C PHE A 305 -12.01 -8.59 -12.68
N HIS A 306 -13.12 -7.98 -13.04
CA HIS A 306 -13.23 -6.54 -13.11
C HIS A 306 -13.47 -5.97 -11.71
N ILE A 307 -12.92 -4.79 -11.41
CA ILE A 307 -13.07 -4.14 -10.11
C ILE A 307 -14.54 -3.95 -9.70
N SER A 308 -15.42 -3.68 -10.67
CA SER A 308 -16.86 -3.51 -10.39
C SER A 308 -17.53 -4.77 -9.87
N GLU A 309 -17.07 -5.96 -10.25
CA GLU A 309 -17.60 -7.24 -9.74
C GLU A 309 -17.28 -7.38 -8.24
N VAL A 310 -16.04 -7.04 -7.85
CA VAL A 310 -15.60 -7.06 -6.46
C VAL A 310 -16.34 -6.01 -5.63
N GLU A 311 -16.52 -4.80 -6.17
CA GLU A 311 -17.30 -3.75 -5.52
C GLU A 311 -18.77 -4.15 -5.34
N GLN A 312 -19.39 -4.77 -6.36
CA GLN A 312 -20.74 -5.26 -6.27
C GLN A 312 -20.86 -6.30 -5.15
N LYS A 313 -19.92 -7.26 -5.09
CA LYS A 313 -19.91 -8.27 -4.02
C LYS A 313 -19.75 -7.64 -2.63
N LEU A 314 -18.88 -6.63 -2.50
CA LEU A 314 -18.71 -5.89 -1.25
C LEU A 314 -19.97 -5.11 -0.85
N GLN A 315 -20.67 -4.54 -1.83
CA GLN A 315 -21.95 -3.86 -1.61
C GLN A 315 -23.03 -4.82 -1.10
N GLU A 316 -23.09 -6.04 -1.64
CA GLU A 316 -24.04 -7.07 -1.23
C GLU A 316 -23.69 -7.62 0.16
N LEU A 317 -22.41 -7.90 0.43
CA LEU A 317 -21.93 -8.47 1.68
C LEU A 317 -21.99 -7.49 2.86
N GLU A 318 -21.55 -6.24 2.66
CA GLU A 318 -21.42 -5.21 3.68
C GLU A 318 -21.96 -3.86 3.21
N PRO A 319 -23.28 -3.73 2.94
CA PRO A 319 -23.87 -2.53 2.35
C PRO A 319 -23.61 -1.27 3.20
N ARG A 320 -23.62 -1.40 4.52
CA ARG A 320 -23.33 -0.27 5.42
C ARG A 320 -21.88 0.20 5.28
N PHE A 321 -20.90 -0.70 5.24
CA PHE A 321 -19.49 -0.31 5.02
C PHE A 321 -19.27 0.25 3.63
N TYR A 322 -19.87 -0.37 2.62
CA TYR A 322 -19.74 0.09 1.25
C TYR A 322 -20.23 1.54 1.11
N TYR A 323 -21.48 1.82 1.49
CA TYR A 323 -22.04 3.16 1.29
C TYR A 323 -21.52 4.21 2.29
N ARG A 324 -21.33 3.86 3.57
CA ARG A 324 -20.94 4.85 4.59
C ARG A 324 -19.44 5.07 4.69
N HIS A 325 -18.62 4.09 4.29
CA HIS A 325 -17.17 4.16 4.49
C HIS A 325 -16.41 4.10 3.17
N TYR A 326 -16.70 3.15 2.27
CA TYR A 326 -15.96 3.06 1.00
C TYR A 326 -16.27 4.23 0.06
N ILE A 327 -17.55 4.50 -0.22
CA ILE A 327 -17.94 5.64 -1.06
C ILE A 327 -17.52 6.96 -0.41
N THR A 328 -17.73 7.10 0.89
CA THR A 328 -17.28 8.28 1.66
C THR A 328 -15.77 8.45 1.60
N ALA A 329 -14.98 7.38 1.70
CA ALA A 329 -13.53 7.46 1.65
C ALA A 329 -13.03 7.99 0.30
N LEU A 330 -13.62 7.54 -0.81
CA LEU A 330 -13.29 8.05 -2.14
C LEU A 330 -13.53 9.56 -2.26
N THR A 331 -14.56 10.10 -1.62
CA THR A 331 -14.84 11.55 -1.65
C THR A 331 -14.06 12.34 -0.59
N SER A 332 -13.91 11.79 0.61
CA SER A 332 -13.36 12.48 1.77
C SER A 332 -11.84 12.63 1.73
N VAL A 333 -11.12 11.89 0.87
CA VAL A 333 -9.71 12.18 0.61
C VAL A 333 -9.56 13.59 0.03
N GLY A 334 -10.33 13.97 -0.99
CA GLY A 334 -10.26 15.31 -1.57
C GLY A 334 -10.70 16.43 -0.59
N GLU A 335 -11.68 16.14 0.27
CA GLU A 335 -12.09 17.04 1.35
C GLU A 335 -11.00 17.21 2.40
N PHE A 336 -10.33 16.11 2.79
CA PHE A 336 -9.22 16.13 3.74
C PHE A 336 -8.04 16.93 3.19
N ILE A 337 -7.69 16.76 1.91
CA ILE A 337 -6.68 17.59 1.25
C ILE A 337 -7.05 19.09 1.33
N SER A 338 -8.31 19.42 1.10
CA SER A 338 -8.78 20.82 1.18
C SER A 338 -8.67 21.38 2.59
N PHE A 339 -8.99 20.54 3.58
CA PHE A 339 -8.80 20.86 4.98
C PHE A 339 -7.31 21.16 5.26
N LEU A 340 -6.38 20.33 4.78
CA LEU A 340 -4.94 20.59 4.95
C LEU A 340 -4.52 21.92 4.30
N PHE A 341 -4.99 22.26 3.10
CA PHE A 341 -4.67 23.55 2.47
C PHE A 341 -5.16 24.77 3.26
N ARG A 342 -6.29 24.65 3.96
CA ARG A 342 -6.88 25.74 4.73
C ARG A 342 -6.19 25.91 6.09
N GLU A 343 -5.81 24.81 6.72
CA GLU A 343 -5.33 24.82 8.11
C GLU A 343 -3.79 24.77 8.22
N CYS A 344 -3.08 24.18 7.25
CA CYS A 344 -1.63 24.12 7.28
C CYS A 344 -1.00 25.44 6.82
N VAL A 345 0.04 25.86 7.53
CA VAL A 345 0.86 27.02 7.17
C VAL A 345 1.98 26.59 6.23
N ASP A 346 2.27 27.42 5.22
CA ASP A 346 3.37 27.18 4.28
C ASP A 346 4.72 27.16 5.03
N GLY A 347 5.59 26.21 4.68
CA GLY A 347 6.90 25.99 5.29
C GLY A 347 6.89 25.15 6.57
N GLU A 348 5.71 24.89 7.15
CA GLU A 348 5.57 24.10 8.38
C GLU A 348 5.33 22.61 8.08
N PHE A 349 5.67 21.76 9.04
CA PHE A 349 5.42 20.32 8.96
C PHE A 349 4.29 19.92 9.89
N TYR A 350 3.45 19.02 9.41
CA TYR A 350 2.31 18.49 10.16
C TYR A 350 2.31 16.97 10.12
N LEU A 351 2.24 16.32 11.28
CA LEU A 351 2.09 14.88 11.39
C LEU A 351 0.60 14.51 11.45
N ILE A 352 0.19 13.67 10.52
CA ILE A 352 -1.14 13.06 10.42
C ILE A 352 -1.09 11.70 11.11
N THR A 353 -1.88 11.54 12.17
CA THR A 353 -1.97 10.31 12.96
C THR A 353 -3.41 9.92 13.26
N LYS A 354 -3.59 8.69 13.74
CA LYS A 354 -4.89 8.19 14.19
C LYS A 354 -4.72 7.34 15.45
N ARG A 355 -5.43 7.68 16.53
CA ARG A 355 -5.27 7.05 17.86
C ARG A 355 -5.99 5.70 18.01
N SER A 356 -7.14 5.52 17.37
CA SER A 356 -7.93 4.29 17.38
C SER A 356 -8.74 4.19 16.08
N VAL A 357 -9.37 3.05 15.79
CA VAL A 357 -10.18 2.86 14.58
C VAL A 357 -11.33 3.88 14.46
N HIS A 358 -11.91 4.28 15.60
CA HIS A 358 -13.04 5.23 15.66
C HIS A 358 -12.60 6.68 15.83
N SER A 359 -11.32 6.92 16.14
CA SER A 359 -10.80 8.29 16.33
C SER A 359 -10.79 9.08 15.00
N PRO A 360 -10.99 10.40 15.04
CA PRO A 360 -10.73 11.27 13.90
C PRO A 360 -9.25 11.23 13.51
N LEU A 361 -8.94 11.72 12.30
CA LEU A 361 -7.56 11.99 11.93
C LEU A 361 -7.08 13.20 12.72
N SER A 362 -5.94 13.06 13.40
CA SER A 362 -5.26 14.13 14.10
C SER A 362 -4.19 14.71 13.20
N VAL A 363 -4.17 16.03 13.03
CA VAL A 363 -3.14 16.76 12.29
C VAL A 363 -2.45 17.69 13.28
N ILE A 364 -1.20 17.38 13.60
CA ILE A 364 -0.43 18.05 14.65
C ILE A 364 0.76 18.72 14.01
N ARG A 365 1.00 20.00 14.30
CA ARG A 365 2.23 20.67 13.88
C ARG A 365 3.41 20.03 14.59
N THR A 366 4.44 19.66 13.83
CA THR A 366 5.56 18.87 14.34
C THR A 366 6.87 19.51 13.88
N PRO A 367 7.84 19.77 14.78
CA PRO A 367 9.17 20.22 14.39
C PRO A 367 9.84 19.26 13.41
N ARG A 368 10.59 19.79 12.45
CA ARG A 368 11.31 18.99 11.43
C ARG A 368 12.18 17.90 12.05
N GLN A 369 12.79 18.17 13.20
CA GLN A 369 13.72 17.28 13.90
C GLN A 369 13.05 16.03 14.46
N GLU A 370 11.74 16.06 14.69
CA GLU A 370 10.95 14.92 15.19
C GLU A 370 10.46 13.99 14.07
N LEU A 371 10.68 14.37 12.82
CA LEU A 371 10.32 13.56 11.65
C LEU A 371 11.43 12.55 11.36
N MET A 372 11.04 11.34 10.97
CA MET A 372 11.99 10.33 10.52
C MET A 372 12.60 10.75 9.19
N PHE A 373 11.78 11.22 8.24
CA PHE A 373 12.25 11.68 6.94
C PHE A 373 12.19 13.21 6.86
N GLN A 374 13.30 13.86 7.19
CA GLN A 374 13.39 15.31 7.39
C GLN A 374 13.56 16.14 6.11
N THR A 375 13.94 15.51 5.00
CA THR A 375 14.20 16.22 3.73
C THR A 375 13.13 15.85 2.73
N ALA A 376 12.24 16.81 2.44
CA ALA A 376 11.13 16.56 1.54
C ALA A 376 11.53 16.65 0.07
N PHE A 377 12.55 17.45 -0.28
CA PHE A 377 12.83 17.87 -1.66
C PHE A 377 14.31 17.75 -2.04
N THR A 378 14.55 17.31 -3.28
CA THR A 378 15.86 17.40 -3.93
C THR A 378 16.08 18.83 -4.43
N PRO A 379 17.32 19.36 -4.49
CA PRO A 379 17.58 20.73 -4.94
C PRO A 379 16.96 21.07 -6.30
N GLY A 380 17.08 20.17 -7.30
CA GLY A 380 16.48 20.38 -8.62
C GLY A 380 14.95 20.43 -8.62
N PHE A 381 14.30 19.78 -7.65
CA PHE A 381 12.84 19.83 -7.50
C PHE A 381 12.40 21.14 -6.84
N GLU A 382 13.15 21.64 -5.86
CA GLU A 382 12.90 22.95 -5.24
C GLU A 382 13.02 24.08 -6.28
N SER A 383 14.08 24.07 -7.11
CA SER A 383 14.24 25.06 -8.18
C SER A 383 13.09 25.00 -9.21
N LEU A 384 12.57 23.80 -9.50
CA LEU A 384 11.42 23.64 -10.37
C LEU A 384 10.12 24.17 -9.73
N LEU A 385 9.93 23.98 -8.42
CA LEU A 385 8.80 24.53 -7.68
C LEU A 385 8.77 26.07 -7.74
N GLU A 386 9.91 26.70 -7.47
CA GLU A 386 10.09 28.16 -7.53
C GLU A 386 9.76 28.70 -8.93
N LYS A 387 10.33 28.09 -9.98
CA LYS A 387 10.09 28.47 -11.38
C LYS A 387 8.60 28.42 -11.76
N HIS A 388 7.84 27.46 -11.23
CA HIS A 388 6.43 27.26 -11.56
C HIS A 388 5.46 27.84 -10.51
N GLU A 389 5.94 28.60 -9.53
CA GLU A 389 5.10 29.19 -8.49
C GLU A 389 4.21 30.31 -9.07
N GLU A 390 4.80 31.25 -9.81
CA GLU A 390 4.08 32.38 -10.40
C GLU A 390 2.97 31.91 -11.36
N GLN A 391 3.29 30.95 -12.23
CA GLN A 391 2.33 30.34 -13.15
C GLN A 391 1.14 29.74 -12.40
N ARG A 392 1.41 28.99 -11.33
CA ARG A 392 0.35 28.39 -10.51
C ARG A 392 -0.48 29.46 -9.81
N ASN A 393 0.15 30.49 -9.26
CA ASN A 393 -0.56 31.58 -8.59
C ASN A 393 -1.47 32.34 -9.56
N ALA A 394 -1.01 32.58 -10.79
CA ALA A 394 -1.84 33.15 -11.85
C ALA A 394 -3.03 32.24 -12.21
N PHE A 395 -2.79 30.93 -12.35
CA PHE A 395 -3.85 29.94 -12.59
C PHE A 395 -4.90 29.94 -11.48
N LEU A 396 -4.49 29.92 -10.21
CA LEU A 396 -5.40 29.93 -9.06
C LEU A 396 -6.24 31.21 -9.00
N LYS A 397 -5.62 32.39 -9.18
CA LYS A 397 -6.34 33.67 -9.23
C LYS A 397 -7.40 33.69 -10.34
N ARG A 398 -7.07 33.18 -11.53
CA ARG A 398 -7.97 33.15 -12.69
C ARG A 398 -9.08 32.11 -12.57
N SER A 399 -8.74 30.91 -12.10
CA SER A 399 -9.56 29.71 -12.31
C SER A 399 -10.14 29.14 -11.01
N ARG A 400 -9.54 29.46 -9.86
CA ARG A 400 -9.93 28.95 -8.53
C ARG A 400 -9.77 30.02 -7.44
N PRO A 401 -10.42 31.19 -7.53
CA PRO A 401 -10.18 32.32 -6.63
C PRO A 401 -10.48 32.02 -5.15
N ASN A 402 -11.32 31.03 -4.86
CA ASN A 402 -11.71 30.63 -3.51
C ASN A 402 -10.93 29.40 -2.97
N PHE A 403 -9.84 28.98 -3.63
CA PHE A 403 -9.15 27.72 -3.33
C PHE A 403 -8.65 27.61 -1.88
N PHE A 404 -8.07 28.68 -1.34
CA PHE A 404 -7.51 28.69 0.02
C PHE A 404 -8.56 28.92 1.13
N GLY A 405 -9.82 29.21 0.76
CA GLY A 405 -10.89 29.55 1.70
C GLY A 405 -10.55 30.73 2.63
N SER A 406 -11.45 31.05 3.55
CA SER A 406 -11.14 31.90 4.69
C SER A 406 -10.23 31.12 5.64
N ARG A 407 -8.95 31.49 5.72
CA ARG A 407 -8.04 30.96 6.76
C ARG A 407 -8.64 31.26 8.13
N SER A 408 -8.67 30.28 9.03
CA SER A 408 -9.05 30.56 10.40
C SER A 408 -8.00 31.49 11.01
N GLU A 409 -8.40 32.66 11.46
CA GLU A 409 -7.53 33.57 12.21
C GLU A 409 -7.22 32.92 13.56
N GLY A 410 -6.09 32.21 13.63
CA GLY A 410 -5.61 31.52 14.82
C GLY A 410 -4.66 30.39 14.45
N ARG A 411 -3.39 30.50 14.86
CA ARG A 411 -2.43 29.39 14.78
C ARG A 411 -2.89 28.30 15.75
N LYS A 412 -3.18 27.11 15.25
CA LYS A 412 -3.52 25.92 16.04
C LYS A 412 -2.45 24.86 15.84
N ASP A 413 -1.92 24.35 16.94
CA ASP A 413 -0.88 23.31 16.91
C ASP A 413 -1.47 21.90 16.75
N ALA A 414 -2.76 21.72 17.06
CA ALA A 414 -3.46 20.45 16.91
C ALA A 414 -4.85 20.65 16.32
N LEU A 415 -5.20 19.81 15.35
CA LEU A 415 -6.45 19.86 14.61
C LEU A 415 -7.01 18.45 14.44
N GLU A 416 -8.34 18.33 14.40
CA GLU A 416 -9.03 17.07 14.12
C GLU A 416 -9.85 17.18 12.84
N TYR A 417 -9.70 16.19 11.96
CA TYR A 417 -10.54 16.04 10.78
C TYR A 417 -11.54 14.89 10.96
N LYS A 418 -12.82 15.20 10.74
CA LYS A 418 -13.93 14.24 10.69
C LYS A 418 -14.51 14.26 9.27
N PRO A 419 -14.54 13.11 8.57
CA PRO A 419 -15.09 13.04 7.22
C PRO A 419 -16.58 13.42 7.24
N VAL A 420 -17.02 14.16 6.23
CA VAL A 420 -18.43 14.49 6.06
C VAL A 420 -19.15 13.21 5.65
N ILE A 421 -19.90 12.62 6.59
CA ILE A 421 -20.75 11.48 6.25
C ILE A 421 -21.85 12.03 5.36
N ALA A 422 -21.83 11.67 4.08
CA ALA A 422 -22.94 11.95 3.17
C ALA A 422 -24.18 11.18 3.66
N ALA A 423 -24.95 11.79 4.56
CA ALA A 423 -26.26 11.31 4.93
C ALA A 423 -27.13 11.31 3.67
N ARG A 424 -27.68 10.14 3.31
CA ARG A 424 -28.73 10.08 2.28
C ARG A 424 -29.82 11.06 2.69
N LYS A 425 -30.10 12.03 1.81
CA LYS A 425 -31.22 12.97 1.94
C LYS A 425 -32.51 12.21 2.23
N GLY A 426 -33.13 12.59 3.33
CA GLY A 426 -34.50 12.25 3.72
C GLY A 426 -34.79 12.94 5.04
N GLY A 427 -35.26 14.20 4.98
CA GLY A 427 -35.75 14.92 6.17
C GLY A 427 -35.30 16.38 6.24
N SER A 428 -36.27 17.27 6.03
CA SER A 428 -36.28 18.73 6.13
C SER A 428 -35.75 19.33 7.44
N SER A 429 -35.23 20.58 7.32
CA SER A 429 -35.26 21.72 8.28
C SER A 429 -34.61 21.54 9.66
N SER A 430 -33.96 22.51 10.30
CA SER A 430 -33.66 23.92 10.06
C SER A 430 -32.52 24.29 11.02
N LEU A 431 -31.75 25.32 10.67
CA LEU A 431 -31.05 26.13 11.64
C LEU A 431 -32.05 26.70 12.66
N THR A 432 -31.82 26.49 13.96
CA THR A 432 -31.85 27.53 15.00
C THR A 432 -31.26 27.00 16.31
N SER A 433 -30.46 27.85 16.94
CA SER A 433 -29.85 27.76 18.27
C SER A 433 -30.84 27.53 19.42
N ALA A 434 -30.48 26.67 20.38
CA ALA A 434 -30.73 26.90 21.82
C ALA A 434 -29.99 25.87 22.70
N SER A 435 -29.27 26.39 23.69
CA SER A 435 -28.64 25.68 24.81
C SER A 435 -29.63 24.84 25.63
N ARG A 436 -29.28 23.59 25.98
CA ARG A 436 -29.24 23.11 27.39
C ARG A 436 -28.93 21.61 27.54
N LYS A 437 -28.11 21.37 28.57
CA LYS A 437 -28.01 20.22 29.48
C LYS A 437 -27.40 18.91 28.96
N MET A 438 -26.12 18.77 29.35
CA MET A 438 -25.46 17.55 29.83
C MET A 438 -26.34 16.29 29.89
N ARG A 439 -26.15 15.41 28.91
CA ARG A 439 -26.24 13.97 29.13
C ARG A 439 -24.90 13.38 28.69
N LYS A 440 -24.19 12.75 29.64
CA LYS A 440 -23.04 11.89 29.33
C LYS A 440 -23.50 10.87 28.27
N PRO A 441 -22.80 10.69 27.14
CA PRO A 441 -23.11 9.59 26.25
C PRO A 441 -22.78 8.30 26.99
N LYS A 442 -23.76 7.40 27.13
CA LYS A 442 -23.44 5.99 27.34
C LYS A 442 -22.72 5.53 26.08
N VAL A 443 -21.41 5.28 26.20
CA VAL A 443 -20.62 4.59 25.18
C VAL A 443 -21.31 3.26 24.88
N PRO A 444 -21.56 2.90 23.61
CA PRO A 444 -22.05 1.57 23.28
C PRO A 444 -21.06 0.54 23.82
N VAL A 445 -21.54 -0.40 24.64
CA VAL A 445 -20.71 -1.42 25.32
C VAL A 445 -19.94 -2.31 24.34
N ALA A 446 -20.34 -2.33 23.06
CA ALA A 446 -19.61 -3.00 21.98
C ALA A 446 -18.31 -2.28 21.56
N ASP A 447 -18.25 -0.94 21.66
CA ASP A 447 -17.13 -0.15 21.16
C ASP A 447 -15.90 -0.23 22.08
N VAL A 448 -16.12 -0.35 23.40
CA VAL A 448 -15.05 -0.55 24.39
C VAL A 448 -14.38 -1.92 24.22
N GLN A 449 -15.14 -2.94 23.80
CA GLN A 449 -14.61 -4.29 23.62
C GLN A 449 -13.70 -4.40 22.39
N VAL A 450 -13.99 -3.66 21.31
CA VAL A 450 -13.13 -3.65 20.11
C VAL A 450 -11.83 -2.90 20.35
N ASP A 451 -11.89 -1.74 21.02
CA ASP A 451 -10.69 -0.97 21.37
C ASP A 451 -9.85 -1.70 22.44
N LYS A 452 -10.48 -2.41 23.39
CA LYS A 452 -9.76 -3.32 24.31
C LYS A 452 -9.12 -4.49 23.58
N LEU A 453 -9.84 -5.19 22.70
CA LEU A 453 -9.28 -6.32 21.95
C LEU A 453 -8.07 -5.92 21.07
N ALA A 454 -8.11 -4.72 20.48
CA ALA A 454 -6.98 -4.17 19.72
C ALA A 454 -5.77 -3.84 20.61
N ASN A 455 -5.99 -3.34 21.82
CA ASN A 455 -4.94 -3.07 22.81
C ASN A 455 -4.41 -4.36 23.46
N ASP A 456 -5.27 -5.34 23.73
CA ASP A 456 -4.91 -6.62 24.34
C ASP A 456 -4.04 -7.45 23.38
N LEU A 457 -4.34 -7.42 22.07
CA LEU A 457 -3.50 -8.03 21.03
C LEU A 457 -2.08 -7.39 20.97
N GLN A 458 -1.95 -6.10 21.31
CA GLN A 458 -0.64 -5.44 21.41
C GLN A 458 0.13 -5.89 22.67
N GLN A 459 -0.55 -6.08 23.80
CA GLN A 459 0.10 -6.54 25.04
C GLN A 459 0.58 -8.00 24.93
N THR A 460 -0.18 -8.89 24.28
CA THR A 460 0.28 -10.26 24.00
C THR A 460 1.51 -10.30 23.09
N SER A 461 1.68 -9.34 22.17
CA SER A 461 2.89 -9.26 21.33
C SER A 461 4.15 -8.78 22.09
N LEU A 462 3.96 -8.14 23.25
CA LEU A 462 5.03 -7.63 24.11
C LEU A 462 5.30 -8.51 25.33
N GLN A 463 4.42 -9.48 25.65
CA GLN A 463 4.54 -10.33 26.84
C GLN A 463 4.92 -11.80 26.58
N ASP A 464 5.03 -12.27 25.33
CA ASP A 464 5.62 -13.59 25.02
C ASP A 464 7.18 -13.59 25.06
N ARG A 465 7.75 -12.86 26.02
CA ARG A 465 9.18 -12.92 26.37
C ARG A 465 9.36 -13.24 27.85
N SER A 466 8.89 -14.41 28.27
CA SER A 466 9.50 -15.17 29.37
C SER A 466 8.74 -16.48 29.56
N PHE A 467 9.17 -17.54 28.88
CA PHE A 467 9.06 -18.88 29.44
C PHE A 467 10.40 -19.59 29.30
N SER A 468 10.90 -19.92 30.48
CA SER A 468 12.11 -20.64 30.85
C SER A 468 12.10 -22.09 30.36
N ASP A 469 13.22 -22.51 29.78
CA ASP A 469 13.63 -23.93 29.71
C ASP A 469 13.80 -24.49 31.14
N PRO A 470 13.19 -25.63 31.47
CA PRO A 470 13.63 -26.46 32.57
C PRO A 470 14.32 -27.69 31.99
N GLU A 471 15.66 -27.72 32.04
CA GLU A 471 16.49 -28.93 32.25
C GLU A 471 17.93 -28.65 31.86
N ALA A 472 18.76 -28.35 32.86
CA ALA A 472 20.17 -28.78 32.93
C ALA A 472 20.75 -28.33 34.28
N GLU A 473 20.40 -29.04 35.35
CA GLU A 473 21.20 -29.02 36.56
C GLU A 473 22.23 -30.16 36.55
N SER A 474 23.41 -29.83 37.07
CA SER A 474 24.39 -30.71 37.71
C SER A 474 25.42 -31.41 36.81
N ARG A 475 26.65 -30.86 36.79
CA ARG A 475 27.71 -31.30 37.72
C ARG A 475 28.90 -30.33 37.78
N GLN A 476 29.46 -30.26 38.99
CA GLN A 476 30.39 -29.28 39.55
C GLN A 476 31.88 -29.56 39.28
N THR A 477 32.67 -28.47 39.33
CA THR A 477 34.06 -28.29 39.86
C THR A 477 35.20 -29.14 39.26
N SER A 478 36.44 -28.66 39.03
CA SER A 478 37.31 -27.84 39.88
C SER A 478 38.57 -27.32 39.12
N ASN A 479 39.18 -26.27 39.68
CA ASN A 479 40.49 -25.65 39.37
C ASN A 479 41.63 -26.61 38.97
N THR A 480 42.60 -26.15 38.14
CA THR A 480 44.02 -25.85 38.51
C THR A 480 44.89 -25.47 37.28
N LYS A 481 45.40 -24.24 37.29
CA LYS A 481 46.74 -23.69 36.89
C LYS A 481 47.72 -24.43 35.91
N LEU A 482 48.31 -23.58 35.04
CA LEU A 482 49.76 -23.38 34.71
C LEU A 482 50.42 -23.95 33.42
N VAL A 483 51.06 -23.02 32.69
CA VAL A 483 52.29 -23.03 31.83
C VAL A 483 52.24 -23.30 30.30
N LYS A 484 52.63 -22.22 29.59
CA LYS A 484 53.46 -22.05 28.36
C LYS A 484 53.92 -23.31 27.57
N SER A 485 53.86 -23.25 26.23
CA SER A 485 55.04 -22.97 25.38
C SER A 485 54.70 -22.82 23.88
N SER A 486 55.51 -21.98 23.22
CA SER A 486 55.68 -21.76 21.77
C SER A 486 55.88 -23.05 20.96
N THR A 487 55.48 -23.17 19.69
CA THR A 487 56.24 -22.67 18.53
C THR A 487 55.53 -22.97 17.18
N LYS A 488 55.54 -21.94 16.32
CA LYS A 488 55.69 -21.88 14.84
C LYS A 488 54.80 -22.64 13.84
N PRO A 489 54.58 -22.04 12.64
CA PRO A 489 53.61 -22.46 11.63
C PRO A 489 54.23 -23.34 10.53
N ARG A 490 53.41 -24.10 9.80
CA ARG A 490 53.82 -24.76 8.54
C ARG A 490 52.89 -24.42 7.38
N LYS A 491 53.53 -23.98 6.30
CA LYS A 491 53.03 -23.53 4.99
C LYS A 491 52.38 -24.66 4.16
N PRO A 492 51.68 -24.29 3.06
CA PRO A 492 50.78 -25.18 2.31
C PRO A 492 51.50 -26.04 1.28
N ARG A 493 50.89 -27.16 0.89
CA ARG A 493 51.26 -27.96 -0.28
C ARG A 493 50.29 -27.68 -1.44
N LYS A 494 50.85 -27.32 -2.59
CA LYS A 494 50.31 -27.51 -3.94
C LYS A 494 50.88 -28.81 -4.53
N ALA A 495 50.09 -29.55 -5.30
CA ALA A 495 50.45 -30.29 -6.53
C ALA A 495 49.14 -30.88 -7.11
N ILE A 496 48.69 -30.48 -8.32
CA ILE A 496 48.89 -31.16 -9.65
C ILE A 496 48.01 -32.43 -9.74
N VAL A 497 46.87 -32.45 -10.46
CA VAL A 497 46.58 -32.59 -11.92
C VAL A 497 46.67 -34.05 -12.43
N GLU A 498 45.75 -34.37 -13.36
CA GLU A 498 45.47 -35.61 -14.14
C GLU A 498 44.41 -36.53 -13.49
N GLU A 499 43.29 -36.91 -14.11
CA GLU A 499 42.76 -36.85 -15.50
C GLU A 499 41.34 -36.26 -15.57
#